data_AF-A0A1Y4CM63-F1
#
_entry.id   AF-A0A1Y4CM63-F1
#
_cell.length_a   1.000
_cell.length_b   1.000
_cell.length_c   1.000
_cell.angle_alpha   90.00
_cell.angle_beta   90.00
_cell.angle_gamma   90.00
#
_symmetry.space_group_name_H-M   'P 1'
#
loop_
_entity.id
_entity.type
_entity.pdbx_description
1 polymer ?
#
loop_
_entity_poly.entity_id
_entity_poly.type
_entity_poly.pdbx_seq_one_letter_code
_entity_poly.pdbx_strand_id
1 'polypeptide(L)'
;MFVNAVLVGLVAVFCMLDSRLLGRLNFEQPLVGATLVGIVLGDPATGLAVGAATELVSMGLVSVGAAVPPDMVLGGIVASAFACLTGASAETAMTIAIPVAVLGQLLGIVFRSIIAALTHVADAAIEDGRFRAAYSMHIVAGTILYSLMYFIPVFVAVFVGTDIVQAVVDLIPEWLSNGLNVSSKILTAYGLALLLSLMIKKGMTIFLLLGFLLASYLGLSVIAVSALGVILALILMDLKFGKGDGAALATADPDYDPLEDDDE
;
A
#
# COMPACT_ATOMS: atom_id res chain seq x y z
N MET A 1 9.54 -28.41 -11.41
CA MET A 1 8.53 -27.97 -10.43
C MET A 1 9.15 -27.42 -9.15
N PHE A 2 9.91 -28.19 -8.36
CA PHE A 2 10.55 -27.66 -7.13
C PHE A 2 11.44 -26.43 -7.37
N VAL A 3 12.40 -26.52 -8.30
CA VAL A 3 13.33 -25.42 -8.62
C VAL A 3 12.56 -24.17 -9.05
N ASN A 4 11.57 -24.32 -9.94
CA ASN A 4 10.72 -23.22 -10.39
C ASN A 4 9.97 -22.58 -9.21
N ALA A 5 9.40 -23.36 -8.30
CA ALA A 5 8.71 -22.85 -7.12
C ALA A 5 9.65 -22.07 -6.18
N VAL A 6 10.88 -22.54 -5.98
CA VAL A 6 11.88 -21.80 -5.21
C VAL A 6 12.24 -20.48 -5.89
N LEU A 7 12.51 -20.51 -7.20
CA LEU A 7 12.90 -19.31 -7.94
C LEU A 7 11.78 -18.26 -7.96
N VAL A 8 10.54 -18.67 -8.21
CA VAL A 8 9.37 -17.77 -8.18
C VAL A 8 9.13 -17.24 -6.76
N GLY A 9 9.29 -18.06 -5.73
CA GLY A 9 9.25 -17.63 -4.33
C GLY A 9 10.32 -16.58 -4.01
N LEU A 10 11.53 -16.73 -4.54
CA LEU A 10 12.61 -15.75 -4.38
C LEU A 10 12.32 -14.43 -5.12
N VAL A 11 11.70 -14.49 -6.30
CA VAL A 11 11.22 -13.28 -7.01
C VAL A 11 10.19 -12.55 -6.16
N ALA A 12 9.25 -13.27 -5.53
CA ALA A 12 8.26 -12.66 -4.63
C ALA A 12 8.90 -11.97 -3.42
N VAL A 13 9.92 -12.61 -2.81
CA VAL A 13 10.71 -11.99 -1.74
C VAL A 13 11.40 -10.72 -2.25
N PHE A 14 12.06 -10.78 -3.40
CA PHE A 14 12.75 -9.64 -3.98
C PHE A 14 11.81 -8.45 -4.21
N CYS A 15 10.67 -8.67 -4.85
CA CYS A 15 9.65 -7.65 -5.05
C CYS A 15 9.18 -7.04 -3.72
N MET A 16 9.05 -7.85 -2.68
CA MET A 16 8.57 -7.37 -1.39
C MET A 16 9.62 -6.59 -0.60
N LEU A 17 10.89 -6.95 -0.73
CA LEU A 17 11.98 -6.28 -0.04
C LEU A 17 12.21 -4.85 -0.56
N ASP A 18 11.71 -4.51 -1.74
CA ASP A 18 11.88 -3.19 -2.35
C ASP A 18 11.42 -2.03 -1.45
N SER A 19 10.17 -2.07 -1.01
CA SER A 19 9.60 -0.99 -0.21
C SER A 19 10.07 -0.97 1.25
N ARG A 20 10.77 -2.01 1.70
CA ARG A 20 11.30 -2.11 3.08
C ARG A 20 12.80 -1.83 3.17
N LEU A 21 13.59 -2.28 2.19
CA LEU A 21 15.06 -2.19 2.21
C LEU A 21 15.63 -1.29 1.11
N LEU A 22 15.00 -1.25 -0.07
CA LEU A 22 15.57 -0.57 -1.26
C LEU A 22 15.03 0.85 -1.46
N GLY A 23 14.10 1.30 -0.62
CA GLY A 23 13.59 2.68 -0.66
C GLY A 23 12.47 2.92 -1.67
N ARG A 24 11.67 1.89 -1.99
CA ARG A 24 10.52 1.96 -2.91
C ARG A 24 10.91 2.34 -4.35
N LEU A 25 11.63 1.45 -5.02
CA LEU A 25 11.94 1.57 -6.44
C LEU A 25 10.77 1.11 -7.33
N ASN A 26 9.65 0.69 -6.74
CA ASN A 26 8.44 0.16 -7.38
C ASN A 26 8.63 -1.22 -8.01
N PHE A 27 9.51 -2.05 -7.46
CA PHE A 27 9.53 -3.49 -7.79
C PHE A 27 8.33 -4.23 -7.19
N GLU A 28 7.65 -3.65 -6.20
CA GLU A 28 6.38 -4.13 -5.65
C GLU A 28 5.16 -3.81 -6.55
N GLN A 29 5.36 -3.65 -7.87
CA GLN A 29 4.27 -3.55 -8.84
C GLN A 29 3.98 -4.92 -9.49
N PRO A 30 2.70 -5.29 -9.64
CA PRO A 30 2.30 -6.52 -10.34
C PRO A 30 2.96 -6.69 -11.71
N LEU A 31 3.08 -5.61 -12.49
CA LEU A 31 3.75 -5.64 -13.79
C LEU A 31 5.20 -6.14 -13.69
N VAL A 32 5.97 -5.58 -12.76
CA VAL A 32 7.39 -5.89 -12.61
C VAL A 32 7.58 -7.29 -12.05
N GLY A 33 6.84 -7.64 -10.99
CA GLY A 33 6.89 -8.97 -10.38
C GLY A 33 6.53 -10.08 -11.37
N ALA A 34 5.43 -9.93 -12.10
CA ALA A 34 4.99 -10.91 -13.09
C ALA A 34 5.96 -11.04 -14.28
N THR A 35 6.61 -9.96 -14.69
CA THR A 35 7.64 -9.98 -15.74
C THR A 35 8.89 -10.73 -15.28
N LEU A 36 9.34 -10.49 -14.04
CA LEU A 36 10.47 -11.23 -13.45
C LEU A 36 10.19 -12.73 -13.35
N VAL A 37 8.95 -13.11 -12.99
CA VAL A 37 8.51 -14.51 -13.00
C VAL A 37 8.61 -15.11 -14.40
N GLY A 38 8.10 -14.42 -15.43
CA GLY A 38 8.20 -14.87 -16.81
C GLY A 38 9.65 -15.09 -17.27
N ILE A 39 10.57 -14.18 -16.91
CA ILE A 39 12.00 -14.32 -17.21
C ILE A 39 12.58 -15.58 -16.55
N VAL A 40 12.29 -15.79 -15.27
CA VAL A 40 12.79 -16.93 -14.50
C VAL A 40 12.24 -18.27 -15.00
N LEU A 41 11.01 -18.28 -15.51
CA LEU A 41 10.37 -19.47 -16.06
C LEU A 41 10.64 -19.69 -17.55
N GLY A 42 11.29 -18.74 -18.23
CA GLY A 42 11.67 -18.84 -19.64
C GLY A 42 10.61 -18.36 -20.63
N ASP A 43 9.53 -17.73 -20.16
CA ASP A 43 8.49 -17.11 -21.00
C ASP A 43 8.19 -15.67 -20.54
N PRO A 44 9.06 -14.71 -20.91
CA PRO A 44 8.88 -13.32 -20.50
C PRO A 44 7.67 -12.65 -21.17
N ALA A 45 7.23 -13.12 -22.34
CA ALA A 45 6.11 -12.52 -23.06
C ALA A 45 4.79 -12.80 -22.34
N THR A 46 4.57 -14.06 -21.95
CA THR A 46 3.40 -14.45 -21.14
C THR A 46 3.44 -13.76 -19.78
N GLY A 47 4.60 -13.71 -19.12
CA GLY A 47 4.73 -13.03 -17.82
C GLY A 47 4.42 -11.54 -17.88
N LEU A 48 4.89 -10.85 -18.93
CA LEU A 48 4.59 -9.43 -19.15
C LEU A 48 3.11 -9.19 -19.45
N ALA A 49 2.48 -10.04 -20.27
CA ALA A 49 1.07 -9.92 -20.63
C ALA A 49 0.15 -10.08 -19.40
N VAL A 50 0.42 -11.08 -18.57
CA VAL A 50 -0.30 -11.27 -17.29
C VAL A 50 -0.03 -10.08 -16.37
N GLY A 51 1.23 -9.66 -16.22
CA GLY A 51 1.63 -8.51 -15.41
C GLY A 51 0.86 -7.24 -15.76
N ALA A 52 0.78 -6.91 -17.05
CA ALA A 52 0.02 -5.76 -17.54
C ALA A 52 -1.47 -5.86 -17.22
N ALA A 53 -2.08 -7.05 -17.35
CA ALA A 53 -3.48 -7.26 -17.00
C ALA A 53 -3.71 -7.07 -15.49
N THR A 54 -2.84 -7.60 -14.63
CA THR A 54 -2.92 -7.37 -13.18
C THR A 54 -2.68 -5.92 -12.78
N GLU A 55 -1.77 -5.22 -13.46
CA GLU A 55 -1.48 -3.80 -13.18
C GLU A 55 -2.68 -2.90 -13.51
N LEU A 56 -3.36 -3.18 -14.62
CA LEU A 56 -4.58 -2.46 -15.00
C LEU A 56 -5.65 -2.57 -13.91
N VAL A 57 -5.77 -3.73 -13.26
CA VAL A 57 -6.69 -3.94 -12.14
C VAL A 57 -6.21 -3.24 -10.87
N SER A 58 -4.90 -3.22 -10.60
CA SER A 58 -4.34 -2.60 -9.38
C SER A 58 -4.40 -1.07 -9.38
N MET A 59 -4.45 -0.41 -10.54
CA MET A 59 -4.55 1.05 -10.60
C MET A 59 -5.77 1.64 -9.88
N GLY A 60 -6.87 0.87 -9.76
CA GLY A 60 -8.04 1.28 -8.99
C GLY A 60 -7.95 0.99 -7.49
N LEU A 61 -6.94 0.23 -7.06
CA LEU A 61 -6.77 -0.25 -5.70
C LEU A 61 -5.77 0.61 -4.95
N VAL A 62 -6.25 1.69 -4.35
CA VAL A 62 -5.42 2.59 -3.54
C VAL A 62 -5.60 2.28 -2.06
N SER A 63 -4.48 2.17 -1.33
CA SER A 63 -4.51 2.05 0.13
C SER A 63 -4.87 3.40 0.75
N VAL A 64 -5.96 3.45 1.51
CA VAL A 64 -6.35 4.65 2.28
C VAL A 64 -6.30 4.29 3.76
N GLY A 65 -5.49 5.01 4.53
CA GLY A 65 -5.28 4.72 5.94
C GLY A 65 -4.77 3.28 6.18
N ALA A 66 -5.51 2.51 6.97
CA ALA A 66 -5.19 1.10 7.27
C ALA A 66 -5.95 0.10 6.39
N ALA A 67 -6.66 0.57 5.36
CA ALA A 67 -7.43 -0.25 4.45
C ALA A 67 -6.44 -0.77 3.41
N VAL A 68 -6.01 -2.01 3.63
CA VAL A 68 -5.11 -2.70 2.72
C VAL A 68 -5.96 -3.26 1.59
N PRO A 69 -5.75 -2.89 0.32
CA PRO A 69 -6.44 -3.50 -0.81
C PRO A 69 -5.96 -4.95 -1.01
N PRO A 70 -6.65 -5.72 -1.89
CA PRO A 70 -6.14 -6.99 -2.38
C PRO A 70 -4.68 -6.90 -2.83
N ASP A 71 -3.87 -7.89 -2.47
CA ASP A 71 -2.45 -7.93 -2.80
C ASP A 71 -2.25 -8.40 -4.24
N MET A 72 -2.35 -7.46 -5.17
CA MET A 72 -2.20 -7.74 -6.59
C MET A 72 -0.79 -8.15 -6.99
N VAL A 73 0.23 -7.88 -6.16
CA VAL A 73 1.61 -8.31 -6.43
C VAL A 73 1.70 -9.81 -6.28
N LEU A 74 1.22 -10.34 -5.16
CA LEU A 74 1.17 -11.77 -4.90
C LEU A 74 0.27 -12.47 -5.93
N GLY A 75 -0.90 -11.89 -6.22
CA GLY A 75 -1.80 -12.37 -7.26
C GLY A 75 -1.16 -12.45 -8.64
N GLY A 76 -0.46 -11.39 -9.08
CA GLY A 76 0.21 -11.31 -10.38
C GLY A 76 1.38 -12.28 -10.51
N ILE A 77 2.18 -12.46 -9.46
CA ILE A 77 3.30 -13.40 -9.43
C ILE A 77 2.80 -14.84 -9.60
N VAL A 78 1.77 -15.25 -8.85
CA VAL A 78 1.22 -16.61 -8.91
C VAL A 78 0.49 -16.84 -10.23
N ALA A 79 -0.29 -15.87 -10.71
CA ALA A 79 -0.99 -15.97 -11.99
C ALA A 79 -0.02 -16.04 -13.17
N SER A 80 1.06 -15.26 -13.15
CA SER A 80 2.12 -15.31 -14.16
C SER A 80 2.81 -16.67 -14.15
N ALA A 81 3.13 -17.21 -12.97
CA ALA A 81 3.71 -18.54 -12.86
C ALA A 81 2.78 -19.63 -13.40
N PHE A 82 1.48 -19.56 -13.09
CA PHE A 82 0.48 -20.46 -13.63
C PHE A 82 0.42 -20.39 -15.17
N ALA A 83 0.33 -19.20 -15.74
CA ALA A 83 0.28 -19.00 -17.19
C ALA A 83 1.52 -19.55 -17.89
N CYS A 84 2.71 -19.25 -17.37
CA CYS A 84 3.99 -19.72 -17.95
C CYS A 84 4.16 -21.25 -17.85
N LEU A 85 3.65 -21.88 -16.79
CA LEU A 85 3.79 -23.34 -16.59
C LEU A 85 2.72 -24.15 -17.34
N THR A 86 1.55 -23.59 -17.58
CA THR A 86 0.41 -24.28 -18.20
C THR A 86 0.15 -23.89 -19.65
N GLY A 87 0.73 -22.78 -20.11
CA GLY A 87 0.41 -22.18 -21.40
C GLY A 87 -0.97 -21.53 -21.47
N ALA A 88 -1.59 -21.26 -20.31
CA ALA A 88 -2.89 -20.60 -20.24
C ALA A 88 -2.80 -19.13 -20.70
N SER A 89 -3.92 -18.59 -21.20
CA SER A 89 -3.99 -17.19 -21.60
C SER A 89 -3.93 -16.26 -20.39
N ALA A 90 -3.58 -14.99 -20.61
CA ALA A 90 -3.59 -13.98 -19.56
C ALA A 90 -4.99 -13.82 -18.93
N GLU A 91 -6.06 -13.91 -19.71
CA GLU A 91 -7.44 -13.87 -19.19
C GLU A 91 -7.74 -15.03 -18.25
N THR A 92 -7.32 -16.25 -18.60
CA THR A 92 -7.48 -17.40 -17.71
C THR A 92 -6.66 -17.24 -16.43
N ALA A 93 -5.42 -16.74 -16.53
CA ALA A 93 -4.57 -16.49 -15.38
C ALA A 93 -5.18 -15.45 -14.41
N MET A 94 -5.88 -14.44 -14.94
CA MET A 94 -6.56 -13.42 -14.13
C MET A 94 -7.69 -14.00 -13.26
N THR A 95 -8.29 -15.12 -13.64
CA THR A 95 -9.31 -15.80 -12.82
C THR A 95 -8.75 -16.31 -11.49
N ILE A 96 -7.46 -16.66 -11.47
CA ILE A 96 -6.73 -17.13 -10.28
C ILE A 96 -6.08 -15.95 -9.55
N ALA A 97 -5.65 -14.91 -10.28
CA ALA A 97 -4.97 -13.75 -9.71
C ALA A 97 -5.79 -13.08 -8.58
N ILE A 98 -7.10 -12.92 -8.76
CA ILE A 98 -7.96 -12.20 -7.82
C ILE A 98 -8.15 -12.98 -6.50
N PRO A 99 -8.56 -14.27 -6.49
CA PRO A 99 -8.63 -15.06 -5.25
C PRO A 99 -7.29 -15.09 -4.50
N VAL A 100 -6.18 -15.23 -5.23
CA VAL A 100 -4.84 -15.23 -4.65
C VAL A 100 -4.50 -13.86 -4.03
N ALA A 101 -4.86 -12.76 -4.68
CA ALA A 101 -4.65 -11.42 -4.14
C ALA A 101 -5.44 -11.17 -2.85
N VAL A 102 -6.67 -11.68 -2.77
CA VAL A 102 -7.48 -11.62 -1.54
C VAL A 102 -6.84 -12.46 -0.43
N LEU A 103 -6.34 -13.66 -0.73
CA LEU A 103 -5.60 -14.47 0.23
C LEU A 103 -4.35 -13.73 0.73
N GLY A 104 -3.58 -13.14 -0.19
CA GLY A 104 -2.39 -12.35 0.12
C GLY A 104 -2.71 -11.17 1.04
N GLN A 105 -3.82 -10.48 0.81
CA GLN A 105 -4.30 -9.42 1.69
C GLN A 105 -4.63 -9.94 3.09
N LEU A 106 -5.37 -11.04 3.21
CA LEU A 106 -5.73 -11.61 4.52
C LEU A 106 -4.50 -12.06 5.30
N LEU A 107 -3.58 -12.77 4.64
CA LEU A 107 -2.28 -13.13 5.22
C LEU A 107 -1.51 -11.88 5.63
N GLY A 108 -1.46 -10.87 4.78
CA GLY A 108 -0.82 -9.59 5.05
C GLY A 108 -1.35 -8.90 6.30
N ILE A 109 -2.66 -8.92 6.54
CA ILE A 109 -3.28 -8.38 7.76
C ILE A 109 -2.79 -9.17 8.99
N VAL A 110 -2.87 -10.50 8.96
CA VAL A 110 -2.47 -11.36 10.09
C VAL A 110 -0.99 -11.16 10.43
N PHE A 111 -0.11 -11.19 9.44
CA PHE A 111 1.33 -11.01 9.65
C PHE A 111 1.67 -9.61 10.15
N ARG A 112 1.00 -8.56 9.66
CA ARG A 112 1.16 -7.20 10.21
C ARG A 112 0.75 -7.14 11.68
N SER A 113 -0.31 -7.84 12.08
CA SER A 113 -0.69 -7.97 13.50
C SER A 113 0.38 -8.67 14.33
N ILE A 114 1.01 -9.72 13.79
CA ILE A 114 2.13 -10.42 14.46
C ILE A 114 3.35 -9.49 14.60
N ILE A 115 3.70 -8.74 13.55
CA ILE A 115 4.83 -7.79 13.57
C ILE A 115 4.56 -6.67 14.56
N ALA A 116 3.31 -6.20 14.67
CA ALA A 116 2.93 -5.24 15.70
C ALA A 116 3.17 -5.78 17.11
N ALA A 117 2.98 -7.08 17.37
CA ALA A 117 3.34 -7.66 18.67
C ALA A 117 4.85 -7.65 18.93
N LEU A 118 5.69 -7.73 17.88
CA LEU A 118 7.14 -7.67 18.02
C LEU A 118 7.65 -6.29 18.44
N THR A 119 6.87 -5.21 18.26
CA THR A 119 7.29 -3.88 18.72
C THR A 119 7.37 -3.81 20.24
N HIS A 120 6.47 -4.49 20.96
CA HIS A 120 6.54 -4.58 22.42
C HIS A 120 7.82 -5.27 22.93
N VAL A 121 8.34 -6.24 22.16
CA VAL A 121 9.61 -6.89 22.47
C VAL A 121 10.79 -5.93 22.24
N ALA A 122 10.69 -5.09 21.21
CA ALA A 122 11.68 -4.05 20.97
C ALA A 122 11.67 -2.99 22.08
N ASP A 123 10.49 -2.57 22.54
CA ASP A 123 10.32 -1.62 23.65
C ASP A 123 11.00 -2.14 24.93
N ALA A 124 10.72 -3.39 25.32
CA ALA A 124 11.37 -4.02 26.47
C ALA A 124 12.91 -4.11 26.31
N ALA A 125 13.40 -4.40 25.10
CA ALA A 125 14.84 -4.43 24.83
C ALA A 125 15.49 -3.05 24.93
N ILE A 126 14.75 -1.96 24.64
CA ILE A 126 15.21 -0.58 24.79
C ILE A 126 15.30 -0.21 26.27
N GLU A 127 14.29 -0.57 27.07
CA GLU A 127 14.28 -0.34 28.52
C GLU A 127 15.47 -1.03 29.22
N ASP A 128 15.83 -2.23 28.76
CA ASP A 128 16.99 -2.99 29.25
C ASP A 128 18.35 -2.45 28.75
N GLY A 129 18.39 -1.37 27.96
CA GLY A 129 19.61 -0.84 27.35
C GLY A 129 20.21 -1.73 26.25
N ARG A 130 19.47 -2.73 25.75
CA ARG A 130 19.91 -3.68 24.71
C ARG A 130 19.58 -3.18 23.31
N PHE A 131 20.11 -2.02 22.93
CA PHE A 131 19.82 -1.36 21.65
C PHE A 131 20.13 -2.22 20.40
N ARG A 132 21.17 -3.06 20.44
CA ARG A 132 21.47 -4.00 19.34
C ARG A 132 20.36 -5.03 19.13
N ALA A 133 19.77 -5.51 20.21
CA ALA A 133 18.65 -6.45 20.13
C ALA A 133 17.42 -5.75 19.54
N ALA A 134 17.09 -4.55 20.02
CA ALA A 134 15.99 -3.75 19.48
C ALA A 134 16.16 -3.46 17.97
N TYR A 135 17.36 -3.07 17.54
CA TYR A 135 17.67 -2.86 16.12
C TYR A 135 17.52 -4.13 15.28
N SER A 136 17.99 -5.27 15.80
CA SER A 136 17.87 -6.57 15.11
C SER A 136 16.41 -7.02 14.95
N MET A 137 15.52 -6.65 15.87
CA MET A 137 14.08 -6.96 15.76
C MET A 137 13.46 -6.24 14.55
N HIS A 138 13.84 -4.99 14.32
CA HIS A 138 13.35 -4.24 13.16
C HIS A 138 13.97 -4.73 11.85
N ILE A 139 15.30 -4.81 11.77
CA ILE A 139 16.00 -5.06 10.51
C ILE A 139 16.04 -6.53 10.12
N VAL A 140 16.24 -7.44 11.08
CA VAL A 140 16.43 -8.86 10.79
C VAL A 140 15.11 -9.60 10.95
N ALA A 141 14.48 -9.53 12.12
CA ALA A 141 13.26 -10.30 12.37
C ALA A 141 12.09 -9.83 11.50
N GLY A 142 11.87 -8.51 11.39
CA GLY A 142 10.83 -7.94 10.51
C GLY A 142 11.01 -8.35 9.05
N THR A 143 12.22 -8.19 8.51
CA THR A 143 12.55 -8.54 7.12
C THR A 143 12.38 -10.03 6.84
N ILE A 144 12.82 -10.90 7.74
CA ILE A 144 12.66 -12.35 7.61
C ILE A 144 11.18 -12.72 7.63
N LEU A 145 10.39 -12.15 8.55
CA LEU A 145 8.98 -12.47 8.66
C LEU A 145 8.20 -12.05 7.39
N TYR A 146 8.50 -10.87 6.83
CA TYR A 146 7.95 -10.43 5.55
C TYR A 146 8.39 -11.32 4.39
N SER A 147 9.66 -11.73 4.37
CA SER A 147 10.17 -12.62 3.32
C SER A 147 9.47 -13.98 3.35
N LEU A 148 9.30 -14.56 4.54
CA LEU A 148 8.58 -15.82 4.72
C LEU A 148 7.10 -15.69 4.34
N MET A 149 6.47 -14.55 4.66
CA MET A 149 5.07 -14.28 4.32
C MET A 149 4.81 -14.33 2.81
N TYR A 150 5.74 -13.88 1.96
CA TYR A 150 5.59 -13.99 0.51
C TYR A 150 6.14 -15.29 -0.05
N PHE A 151 7.27 -15.78 0.48
CA PHE A 151 7.89 -17.00 -0.01
C PHE A 151 6.98 -18.21 0.15
N ILE A 152 6.39 -18.42 1.34
CA ILE A 152 5.63 -19.64 1.66
C ILE A 152 4.38 -19.78 0.76
N PRO A 153 3.49 -18.78 0.66
CA PRO A 153 2.29 -18.91 -0.16
C PRO A 153 2.62 -19.06 -1.64
N VAL A 154 3.59 -18.32 -2.15
CA VAL A 154 4.01 -18.40 -3.57
C VAL A 154 4.65 -19.74 -3.87
N PHE A 155 5.55 -20.22 -3.00
CA PHE A 155 6.17 -21.53 -3.14
C PHE A 155 5.11 -22.64 -3.15
N VAL A 156 4.16 -22.62 -2.21
CA VAL A 156 3.09 -23.62 -2.13
C VAL A 156 2.20 -23.55 -3.38
N ALA A 157 1.80 -22.35 -3.81
CA ALA A 157 0.96 -22.16 -4.99
C ALA A 157 1.60 -22.72 -6.27
N VAL A 158 2.91 -22.51 -6.46
CA VAL A 158 3.64 -22.97 -7.65
C VAL A 158 4.03 -24.44 -7.56
N PHE A 159 4.35 -24.95 -6.36
CA PHE A 159 4.82 -26.33 -6.17
C PHE A 159 3.69 -27.35 -6.19
N VAL A 160 2.57 -27.04 -5.51
CA VAL A 160 1.46 -27.98 -5.32
C VAL A 160 0.30 -27.71 -6.28
N GLY A 161 0.25 -26.51 -6.88
CA GLY A 161 -0.76 -26.11 -7.86
C GLY A 161 -1.79 -25.14 -7.28
N THR A 162 -2.47 -24.43 -8.20
CA THR A 162 -3.41 -23.35 -7.88
C THR A 162 -4.70 -23.83 -7.22
N ASP A 163 -5.10 -25.09 -7.44
CA ASP A 163 -6.31 -25.69 -6.86
C ASP A 163 -6.29 -25.70 -5.33
N ILE A 164 -5.10 -25.88 -4.74
CA ILE A 164 -4.93 -25.83 -3.28
C ILE A 164 -5.07 -24.41 -2.76
N VAL A 165 -4.66 -23.41 -3.54
CA VAL A 165 -4.83 -22.02 -3.12
C VAL A 165 -6.32 -21.68 -3.03
N GLN A 166 -7.11 -22.12 -4.00
CA GLN A 166 -8.56 -21.98 -3.95
C GLN A 166 -9.17 -22.74 -2.77
N ALA A 167 -8.78 -24.00 -2.56
CA ALA A 167 -9.25 -24.78 -1.42
C ALA A 167 -8.89 -24.13 -0.06
N VAL A 168 -7.70 -23.52 0.06
CA VAL A 168 -7.29 -22.79 1.26
C VAL A 168 -8.14 -21.54 1.46
N VAL A 169 -8.43 -20.78 0.39
CA VAL A 169 -9.33 -19.63 0.44
C VAL A 169 -10.73 -20.05 0.88
N ASP A 170 -11.25 -21.13 0.33
CA ASP A 170 -12.59 -21.66 0.64
C ASP A 170 -12.68 -22.21 2.08
N LEU A 171 -11.55 -22.61 2.67
CA LEU A 171 -11.46 -23.02 4.08
C LEU A 171 -11.50 -21.84 5.05
N ILE A 172 -11.25 -20.61 4.61
CA ILE A 172 -11.26 -19.43 5.50
C ILE A 172 -12.72 -19.16 5.91
N PRO A 173 -13.07 -19.26 7.20
CA PRO A 173 -14.43 -19.02 7.64
C PRO A 173 -14.87 -17.59 7.34
N GLU A 174 -16.11 -17.41 6.87
CA GLU A 174 -16.66 -16.08 6.55
C GLU A 174 -16.57 -15.12 7.74
N TRP A 175 -16.81 -15.60 8.97
CA TRP A 175 -16.74 -14.78 10.18
C TRP A 175 -15.34 -14.18 10.40
N LEU A 176 -14.28 -14.91 10.04
CA LEU A 176 -12.90 -14.46 10.21
C LEU A 176 -12.54 -13.41 9.15
N SER A 177 -12.85 -13.70 7.88
CA SER A 177 -12.61 -12.76 6.77
C SER A 177 -13.38 -11.44 6.99
N ASN A 178 -14.66 -11.54 7.35
CA ASN A 178 -15.50 -10.37 7.66
C ASN A 178 -14.97 -9.61 8.88
N GLY A 179 -14.57 -10.31 9.94
CA GLY A 179 -13.97 -9.69 11.13
C GLY A 179 -12.72 -8.89 10.80
N LEU A 180 -11.75 -9.48 10.09
CA LEU A 180 -10.51 -8.82 9.68
C LEU A 180 -10.79 -7.60 8.77
N ASN A 181 -11.75 -7.73 7.85
CA ASN A 181 -12.12 -6.65 6.93
C ASN A 181 -12.74 -5.46 7.67
N VAL A 182 -13.68 -5.73 8.59
CA VAL A 182 -14.32 -4.69 9.42
C VAL A 182 -13.29 -4.02 10.33
N SER A 183 -12.40 -4.79 10.98
CA SER A 183 -11.33 -4.24 11.82
C SER A 183 -10.40 -3.30 11.03
N SER A 184 -10.02 -3.68 9.81
CA SER A 184 -9.21 -2.83 8.93
C SER A 184 -9.92 -1.53 8.55
N LYS A 185 -11.22 -1.60 8.23
CA LYS A 185 -12.04 -0.41 7.92
C LYS A 185 -12.18 0.54 9.12
N ILE A 186 -12.36 0.01 10.33
CA ILE A 186 -12.42 0.81 11.56
C ILE A 186 -11.09 1.54 11.78
N LEU A 187 -9.96 0.85 11.63
CA LEU A 187 -8.64 1.46 11.80
C LEU A 187 -8.38 2.57 10.77
N THR A 188 -8.87 2.41 9.53
CA THR A 188 -8.85 3.46 8.50
C THR A 188 -9.69 4.66 8.87
N ALA A 189 -10.92 4.44 9.32
CA ALA A 189 -11.81 5.51 9.74
C ALA A 189 -11.18 6.32 10.89
N TYR A 190 -10.56 5.63 11.85
CA TYR A 190 -9.81 6.25 12.94
C TYR A 190 -8.61 7.06 12.42
N GLY A 191 -7.82 6.52 11.51
CA GLY A 191 -6.69 7.23 10.90
C GLY A 191 -7.11 8.50 10.15
N LEU A 192 -8.17 8.42 9.34
CA LEU A 192 -8.74 9.59 8.67
C LEU A 192 -9.30 10.61 9.68
N ALA A 193 -9.95 10.15 10.75
CA ALA A 193 -10.46 11.03 11.80
C ALA A 193 -9.33 11.75 12.54
N LEU A 194 -8.22 11.07 12.85
CA LEU A 194 -7.03 11.70 13.43
C LEU A 194 -6.45 12.76 12.50
N LEU A 195 -6.25 12.46 11.21
CA LEU A 195 -5.76 13.42 10.23
C LEU A 195 -6.69 14.64 10.13
N LEU A 196 -8.00 14.41 10.04
CA LEU A 196 -9.00 15.48 10.04
C LEU A 196 -8.94 16.31 11.32
N SER A 197 -8.75 15.69 12.48
CA SER A 197 -8.62 16.41 13.75
C SER A 197 -7.41 17.35 13.80
N LEU A 198 -6.32 17.00 13.09
CA LEU A 198 -5.12 17.83 12.96
C LEU A 198 -5.29 18.95 11.91
N MET A 199 -6.06 18.69 10.86
CA MET A 199 -6.23 19.62 9.73
C MET A 199 -7.41 20.59 9.88
N ILE A 200 -8.45 20.22 10.64
CA ILE A 200 -9.64 21.06 10.82
C ILE A 200 -9.30 22.24 11.74
N LYS A 201 -9.07 23.40 11.12
CA LYS A 201 -9.09 24.70 11.79
C LYS A 201 -10.47 25.35 11.65
N LYS A 202 -10.84 26.23 12.59
CA LYS A 202 -12.06 27.05 12.46
C LYS A 202 -12.05 27.78 11.11
N GLY A 203 -13.08 27.57 10.29
CA GLY A 203 -13.21 28.14 8.94
C GLY A 203 -12.85 27.20 7.79
N MET A 204 -12.00 26.19 8.00
CA MET A 204 -11.60 25.25 6.93
C MET A 204 -12.59 24.09 6.74
N THR A 205 -13.49 23.87 7.69
CA THR A 205 -14.53 22.82 7.63
C THR A 205 -15.43 22.94 6.39
N ILE A 206 -15.65 24.16 5.90
CA ILE A 206 -16.50 24.41 4.72
C ILE A 206 -15.88 23.78 3.46
N PHE A 207 -14.55 23.88 3.30
CA PHE A 207 -13.85 23.29 2.16
C PHE A 207 -13.83 21.75 2.22
N LEU A 208 -13.74 21.20 3.42
CA LEU A 208 -13.88 19.75 3.63
C LEU A 208 -15.27 19.25 3.20
N LEU A 209 -16.33 19.93 3.63
CA LEU A 209 -17.71 19.58 3.26
C LEU A 209 -17.95 19.74 1.76
N LEU A 210 -17.41 20.80 1.16
CA LEU A 210 -17.47 21.02 -0.29
C LEU A 210 -16.81 19.86 -1.06
N GLY A 211 -15.58 19.49 -0.69
CA GLY A 211 -14.87 18.36 -1.29
C GLY A 211 -15.62 17.03 -1.12
N PHE A 212 -16.23 16.81 0.05
CA PHE A 212 -17.07 15.63 0.31
C PHE A 212 -18.30 15.59 -0.59
N LEU A 213 -19.01 16.71 -0.77
CA LEU A 213 -20.16 16.80 -1.67
C LEU A 213 -19.77 16.54 -3.12
N LEU A 214 -18.66 17.12 -3.57
CA LEU A 214 -18.11 16.92 -4.91
C LEU A 214 -17.74 15.44 -5.16
N ALA A 215 -17.12 14.78 -4.19
CA ALA A 215 -16.76 13.37 -4.32
C ALA A 215 -18.00 12.44 -4.24
N SER A 216 -18.89 12.66 -3.27
CA SER A 216 -20.00 11.76 -2.95
C SER A 216 -21.18 11.87 -3.93
N TYR A 217 -21.56 13.10 -4.32
CA TYR A 217 -22.74 13.33 -5.16
C TYR A 217 -22.41 13.51 -6.64
N LEU A 218 -21.27 14.12 -6.98
CA LEU A 218 -20.86 14.30 -8.37
C LEU A 218 -19.98 13.14 -8.88
N GLY A 219 -19.55 12.23 -7.99
CA GLY A 219 -18.71 11.09 -8.34
C GLY A 219 -17.34 11.49 -8.89
N LEU A 220 -16.86 12.70 -8.56
CA LEU A 220 -15.57 13.17 -9.05
C LEU A 220 -14.44 12.34 -8.44
N SER A 221 -13.44 12.01 -9.27
CA SER A 221 -12.26 11.30 -8.81
C SER A 221 -11.47 12.14 -7.80
N VAL A 222 -10.72 11.48 -6.92
CA VAL A 222 -9.89 12.15 -5.90
C VAL A 222 -8.98 13.20 -6.55
N ILE A 223 -8.39 12.88 -7.71
CA ILE A 223 -7.53 13.78 -8.48
C ILE A 223 -8.29 15.05 -8.90
N ALA A 224 -9.52 14.91 -9.41
CA ALA A 224 -10.33 16.05 -9.84
C ALA A 224 -10.69 16.96 -8.65
N VAL A 225 -11.09 16.38 -7.52
CA VAL A 225 -11.40 17.14 -6.29
C VAL A 225 -10.14 17.84 -5.74
N SER A 226 -8.99 17.17 -5.75
CA SER A 226 -7.72 17.75 -5.34
C SER A 226 -7.29 18.92 -6.23
N ALA A 227 -7.43 18.79 -7.56
CA ALA A 227 -7.10 19.87 -8.49
C ALA A 227 -7.96 21.12 -8.25
N LEU A 228 -9.28 20.94 -8.04
CA LEU A 228 -10.19 22.03 -7.68
C LEU A 228 -9.79 22.67 -6.33
N GLY A 229 -9.39 21.85 -5.36
CA GLY A 229 -8.89 22.31 -4.07
C GLY A 229 -7.63 23.19 -4.20
N VAL A 230 -6.68 22.80 -5.05
CA VAL A 230 -5.47 23.60 -5.33
C VAL A 230 -5.81 24.93 -5.98
N ILE A 231 -6.72 24.94 -6.96
CA ILE A 231 -7.17 26.19 -7.61
C ILE A 231 -7.81 27.14 -6.59
N LEU A 232 -8.71 26.62 -5.75
CA LEU A 232 -9.34 27.40 -4.67
C LEU A 232 -8.32 27.92 -3.66
N ALA A 233 -7.33 27.10 -3.29
CA ALA A 233 -6.27 27.51 -2.39
C ALA A 233 -5.42 28.65 -2.96
N LEU A 234 -5.06 28.59 -4.24
CA LEU A 234 -4.32 29.65 -4.93
C LEU A 234 -5.12 30.96 -4.99
N ILE A 235 -6.42 30.89 -5.31
CA ILE A 235 -7.31 32.06 -5.32
C ILE A 235 -7.41 32.68 -3.93
N LEU A 236 -7.59 31.86 -2.88
CA LEU A 236 -7.67 32.35 -1.50
C LEU A 236 -6.35 32.93 -1.01
N MET A 237 -5.22 32.37 -1.43
CA MET A 237 -3.90 32.90 -1.14
C MET A 237 -3.73 34.28 -1.77
N ASP A 238 -4.12 34.44 -3.03
CA ASP A 238 -4.09 35.74 -3.72
C ASP A 238 -5.08 36.76 -3.09
N LEU A 239 -6.25 36.32 -2.63
CA LEU A 239 -7.20 37.21 -1.94
C LEU A 239 -6.74 37.63 -0.54
N LYS A 240 -6.07 36.71 0.20
CA LYS A 240 -5.60 36.96 1.56
C LYS A 240 -4.30 37.77 1.57
N PHE A 241 -3.39 37.52 0.63
CA PHE A 241 -2.05 38.13 0.59
C PHE A 241 -1.84 39.12 -0.57
N GLY A 242 -2.63 39.05 -1.65
CA GLY A 242 -2.50 39.91 -2.83
C GLY A 242 -3.02 41.34 -2.67
N LYS A 243 -3.52 41.72 -1.48
CA LYS A 243 -3.90 43.11 -1.15
C LYS A 243 -2.93 43.82 -0.19
N GLY A 244 -1.73 43.28 0.04
CA GLY A 244 -0.76 43.80 1.01
C GLY A 244 0.57 44.37 0.50
N ASP A 245 1.10 43.94 -0.64
CA ASP A 245 2.51 44.22 -1.00
C ASP A 245 2.72 45.36 -2.00
N GLY A 246 1.87 46.39 -1.92
CA GLY A 246 2.00 47.62 -2.72
C GLY A 246 2.41 48.86 -1.94
N ALA A 247 2.44 48.84 -0.60
CA ALA A 247 2.56 50.06 0.20
C ALA A 247 3.43 49.96 1.47
N ALA A 248 4.16 48.87 1.69
CA ALA A 248 5.04 48.71 2.86
C ALA A 248 6.55 48.65 2.53
N LEU A 249 6.95 48.99 1.29
CA LEU A 249 8.36 48.99 0.87
C LEU A 249 9.09 50.34 1.09
N ALA A 250 8.54 51.26 1.89
CA ALA A 250 9.13 52.60 2.07
C ALA A 250 9.55 52.97 3.51
N THR A 251 9.37 52.11 4.52
CA THR A 251 9.96 52.30 5.85
C THR A 251 10.28 50.95 6.48
N ALA A 252 11.39 50.34 6.07
CA ALA A 252 11.93 49.17 6.76
C ALA A 252 12.52 49.63 8.10
N ASP A 253 11.83 49.31 9.19
CA ASP A 253 12.46 49.21 10.52
C ASP A 253 13.26 47.90 10.53
N PRO A 254 14.58 47.90 10.79
CA PRO A 254 15.42 46.71 10.67
C PRO A 254 15.09 45.56 11.65
N ASP A 255 14.18 45.77 12.60
CA ASP A 255 13.75 44.76 13.60
C ASP A 255 12.37 44.14 13.30
N TYR A 256 11.78 44.33 12.11
CA TYR A 256 10.50 43.70 11.77
C TYR A 256 10.68 42.21 11.41
N ASP A 257 10.38 41.31 12.35
CA ASP A 257 10.28 39.86 12.13
C ASP A 257 8.80 39.43 11.96
N PRO A 258 8.38 39.05 10.74
CA PRO A 258 6.99 38.64 10.46
C PRO A 258 6.59 37.29 11.09
N LEU A 259 7.46 36.65 11.88
CA LEU A 259 7.18 35.38 12.58
C LEU A 259 6.78 35.53 14.05
N GLU A 260 6.85 36.73 14.64
CA GLU A 260 6.50 36.95 16.07
C GLU A 260 5.02 37.28 16.33
N ASP A 261 4.25 37.72 15.33
CA ASP A 261 2.88 38.28 15.53
C ASP A 261 1.71 37.29 15.31
N ASP A 262 1.96 35.98 15.23
CA ASP A 262 0.89 34.97 15.04
C ASP A 262 0.17 34.54 16.35
N ASP A 263 0.49 35.18 17.48
CA ASP A 263 -0.09 34.90 18.81
C ASP A 263 -1.06 36.01 19.31
N GLU A 264 -2.22 36.20 18.66
CA GLU A 264 -3.47 36.68 19.30
C GLU A 264 -4.74 36.03 18.72
#